data_AF-C5A2U9-F1
#
_entry.id   AF-C5A2U9-F1
#
_cell.length_a   1.000
_cell.length_b   1.000
_cell.length_c   1.000
_cell.angle_alpha   90.00
_cell.angle_beta   90.00
_cell.angle_gamma   90.00
#
_symmetry.space_group_name_H-M   'P 1'
#
loop_
_entity.id
_entity.type
_entity.pdbx_description
1 polymer ?
#
loop_
_entity_poly.entity_id
_entity_poly.type
_entity_poly.pdbx_seq_one_letter_code
_entity_poly.pdbx_strand_id
1 'polypeptide(L)' 'MEVLKRLEKLFKVEPLDNVIILTASKIYRHLKRKGELIDDADILIGATAIAKGYTVWTTNIDHFERMRDFGVKLYKPRKR' A
#
# COMPACT_ATOMS: atom_id res chain seq x y z
N MET A 1 -12.27 20.79 -2.95
CA MET A 1 -11.05 21.27 -2.27
C MET A 1 -11.18 21.35 -0.75
N GLU A 2 -12.31 21.81 -0.21
CA GLU A 2 -12.47 21.95 1.26
C GLU A 2 -12.43 20.61 2.02
N VAL A 3 -13.08 19.57 1.48
CA VAL A 3 -13.06 18.22 2.07
C VAL A 3 -11.65 17.64 2.14
N LEU A 4 -10.87 17.75 1.05
CA LEU A 4 -9.49 17.25 0.99
C LEU A 4 -8.61 17.93 2.06
N LYS A 5 -8.66 19.27 2.15
CA LYS A 5 -7.93 20.03 3.18
C LYS A 5 -8.32 19.62 4.60
N ARG A 6 -9.57 19.22 4.82
CA ARG A 6 -10.02 18.73 6.13
C ARG A 6 -9.45 17.35 6.43
N LEU A 7 -9.38 16.46 5.45
CA LEU A 7 -8.75 15.15 5.61
C LEU A 7 -7.25 15.27 5.86
N GLU A 8 -6.54 16.13 5.14
CA GLU A 8 -5.10 16.40 5.35
C GLU A 8 -4.78 16.92 6.76
N LYS A 9 -5.74 17.59 7.43
CA LYS A 9 -5.60 18.01 8.83
C LYS A 9 -5.89 16.90 9.84
N LEU A 10 -6.67 15.90 9.46
CA LEU A 10 -7.09 14.80 10.34
C LEU A 10 -6.15 13.60 10.24
N PHE A 11 -5.51 13.41 9.10
CA PHE A 11 -4.66 12.26 8.82
C PHE A 11 -3.25 12.71 8.47
N LYS A 12 -2.27 11.92 8.92
CA LYS A 12 -0.89 12.08 8.46
C LYS A 12 -0.81 11.69 6.98
N VAL A 13 -0.38 12.62 6.13
CA VAL A 13 0.01 12.33 4.74
C VAL A 13 1.45 11.86 4.74
N GLU A 14 1.70 10.60 4.39
CA GLU A 14 3.05 10.04 4.30
C GLU A 14 3.65 10.35 2.91
N PRO A 15 4.72 11.16 2.81
CA PRO A 15 5.39 11.39 1.55
C PRO A 15 6.18 10.14 1.11
N LEU A 16 6.40 10.00 -0.19
CA LEU A 16 7.24 8.93 -0.73
C LEU A 16 8.72 9.27 -0.48
N ASP A 17 9.39 8.43 0.29
CA ASP A 17 10.83 8.49 0.50
C ASP A 17 11.55 7.34 -0.24
N ASN A 18 12.88 7.37 -0.20
CA ASN A 18 13.70 6.36 -0.87
C ASN A 18 13.44 4.94 -0.35
N VAL A 19 13.11 4.77 0.94
CA VAL A 19 12.82 3.44 1.50
C VAL A 19 11.53 2.89 0.92
N ILE A 20 10.50 3.74 0.79
CA ILE A 20 9.23 3.38 0.16
C ILE A 20 9.45 3.04 -1.32
N ILE A 21 10.14 3.89 -2.08
CA ILE A 21 10.35 3.67 -3.53
C ILE A 21 11.19 2.42 -3.81
N LEU A 22 12.23 2.16 -3.01
CA LEU A 22 13.01 0.93 -3.13
C LEU A 22 12.18 -0.31 -2.81
N THR A 23 11.30 -0.22 -1.81
CA THR A 23 10.37 -1.31 -1.46
C THR A 23 9.36 -1.57 -2.59
N ALA A 24 8.76 -0.51 -3.14
CA ALA A 24 7.86 -0.58 -4.28
C ALA A 24 8.53 -1.21 -5.50
N SER A 25 9.76 -0.83 -5.79
CA SER A 25 10.55 -1.38 -6.91
C SER A 25 10.80 -2.89 -6.76
N LYS A 26 11.07 -3.35 -5.53
CA LYS A 26 11.23 -4.79 -5.23
C LYS A 26 9.93 -5.55 -5.42
N ILE A 27 8.81 -5.01 -4.92
CA ILE A 27 7.47 -5.58 -5.07
C ILE A 27 7.09 -5.67 -6.56
N TYR A 28 7.21 -4.56 -7.30
CA TYR A 28 6.93 -4.50 -8.73
C TYR A 28 7.70 -5.59 -9.50
N ARG A 29 9.02 -5.67 -9.28
CA ARG A 29 9.86 -6.68 -9.94
C ARG A 29 9.41 -8.11 -9.61
N HIS A 30 9.04 -8.36 -8.36
CA HIS A 30 8.57 -9.67 -7.91
C HIS A 30 7.24 -10.06 -8.56
N LEU A 31 6.24 -9.17 -8.52
CA LEU A 31 4.93 -9.41 -9.13
C LEU A 31 5.02 -9.54 -10.65
N LYS A 32 5.84 -8.71 -11.30
CA LYS A 32 6.09 -8.79 -12.75
C LYS A 32 6.66 -10.13 -13.15
N ARG A 33 7.60 -10.67 -12.38
CA ARG A 33 8.19 -12.00 -12.64
C ARG A 33 7.20 -13.14 -12.47
N LYS A 34 6.20 -12.99 -11.60
CA LYS A 34 5.12 -13.96 -11.38
C LYS A 34 3.96 -13.82 -12.38
N GLY A 35 3.92 -12.74 -13.19
CA GLY A 35 2.77 -12.45 -14.05
C GLY A 35 1.56 -11.91 -13.29
N GLU A 36 1.76 -11.40 -12.07
CA GLU A 36 0.71 -10.99 -11.13
C GLU A 36 0.74 -9.48 -10.86
N LEU A 37 1.15 -8.69 -11.86
CA LEU A 37 1.22 -7.24 -11.74
C LEU A 37 -0.15 -6.66 -11.32
N ILE A 38 -0.12 -5.62 -10.49
CA ILE A 38 -1.26 -4.82 -10.09
C ILE A 38 -0.93 -3.35 -10.33
N ASP A 39 -1.88 -2.46 -10.07
CA ASP A 39 -1.70 -1.02 -10.29
C ASP A 39 -0.58 -0.43 -9.43
N ASP A 40 0.15 0.52 -10.00
CA ASP A 40 1.27 1.19 -9.33
C ASP A 40 0.85 1.85 -8.01
N ALA A 41 -0.38 2.37 -7.94
CA ALA A 41 -0.94 2.95 -6.72
C ALA A 41 -1.05 1.92 -5.58
N ASP A 42 -1.52 0.71 -5.86
CA ASP A 42 -1.60 -0.36 -4.85
C ASP A 42 -0.21 -0.80 -4.41
N ILE A 43 0.74 -0.90 -5.36
CA ILE A 43 2.15 -1.21 -5.05
C ILE A 43 2.73 -0.15 -4.11
N LEU A 44 2.49 1.14 -4.37
CA LEU A 44 2.97 2.24 -3.52
C LEU A 44 2.32 2.24 -2.14
N ILE A 45 1.01 1.98 -2.04
CA ILE A 45 0.31 1.85 -0.76
C ILE A 45 0.87 0.70 0.06
N GLY A 46 1.02 -0.48 -0.55
CA GLY A 46 1.57 -1.67 0.09
C GLY A 46 3.03 -1.47 0.52
N ALA A 47 3.85 -0.89 -0.35
CA ALA A 47 5.24 -0.55 -0.05
C ALA A 47 5.36 0.45 1.09
N THR A 48 4.49 1.46 1.14
CA THR A 48 4.44 2.43 2.25
C THR A 48 4.12 1.72 3.56
N ALA A 49 3.12 0.85 3.56
CA ALA A 49 2.75 0.10 4.76
C ALA A 49 3.87 -0.82 5.24
N ILE A 50 4.53 -1.54 4.33
CA ILE A 50 5.66 -2.42 4.66
C ILE A 50 6.84 -1.60 5.20
N ALA A 51 7.24 -0.53 4.50
CA ALA A 51 8.40 0.28 4.87
C ALA A 51 8.23 1.01 6.22
N LYS A 52 7.00 1.42 6.56
CA LYS A 52 6.69 2.16 7.79
C LYS A 52 6.09 1.27 8.89
N GLY A 53 5.88 -0.02 8.63
CA GLY A 53 5.26 -0.95 9.58
C GLY A 53 3.76 -0.70 9.83
N TYR A 54 3.07 -0.04 8.90
CA TYR A 54 1.63 0.23 9.00
C TYR A 54 0.80 -1.01 8.60
N THR A 55 -0.51 -0.92 8.84
CA THR A 55 -1.51 -1.89 8.39
C THR A 55 -2.38 -1.26 7.32
N VAL A 56 -2.55 -1.94 6.19
CA VAL A 56 -3.42 -1.46 5.10
C VAL A 56 -4.87 -1.77 5.45
N TRP A 57 -5.69 -0.72 5.51
CA TRP A 57 -7.14 -0.84 5.61
C TRP A 57 -7.74 -0.87 4.21
N THR A 58 -8.31 -2.00 3.79
CA THR A 58 -8.78 -2.16 2.41
C THR A 58 -9.91 -3.18 2.28
N THR A 59 -10.76 -3.01 1.28
CA THR A 59 -11.71 -4.01 0.80
C THR A 59 -11.14 -4.83 -0.36
N ASN A 60 -10.07 -4.38 -1.01
CA ASN A 60 -9.41 -5.05 -2.14
C ASN A 60 -8.31 -5.99 -1.66
N ILE A 61 -8.69 -7.02 -0.91
CA ILE A 61 -7.75 -7.92 -0.24
C ILE A 61 -6.87 -8.70 -1.23
N ASP A 62 -7.44 -9.09 -2.37
CA ASP A 62 -6.76 -9.95 -3.35
C ASP A 62 -5.52 -9.28 -3.96
N HIS A 63 -5.54 -7.95 -4.11
CA HIS A 63 -4.38 -7.19 -4.60
C HIS A 63 -3.24 -7.19 -3.58
N PHE A 64 -3.56 -6.92 -2.30
CA PHE A 64 -2.53 -6.81 -1.27
C PHE A 64 -2.04 -8.16 -0.76
N GLU A 65 -2.83 -9.24 -0.84
CA GLU A 65 -2.36 -10.60 -0.52
C GLU A 65 -1.18 -11.03 -1.42
N ARG A 66 -1.08 -10.52 -2.66
CA ARG A 66 0.08 -10.77 -3.54
C ARG A 66 1.40 -10.23 -2.97
N MET A 67 1.35 -9.30 -2.01
CA MET A 67 2.51 -8.74 -1.32
C MET A 67 2.76 -9.39 0.05
N ARG A 68 2.07 -10.48 0.38
CA ARG A 68 2.21 -11.15 1.69
C ARG A 68 3.62 -11.65 1.95
N ASP A 69 4.33 -12.06 0.90
CA ASP A 69 5.76 -12.44 0.95
C ASP A 69 6.67 -11.28 1.44
N PHE A 70 6.21 -10.03 1.30
CA PHE A 70 6.91 -8.84 1.78
C PHE A 70 6.47 -8.38 3.17
N GLY A 71 5.55 -9.10 3.82
CA GLY A 71 5.12 -8.83 5.19
C GLY A 71 4.06 -7.74 5.32
N VAL A 72 3.26 -7.49 4.28
CA VAL A 72 2.13 -6.55 4.39
C VAL A 72 1.12 -7.04 5.44
N LYS A 73 0.65 -6.12 6.29
CA LYS A 73 -0.41 -6.38 7.27
C LYS A 73 -1.71 -5.79 6.76
N LEU A 74 -2.79 -6.57 6.81
CA LEU A 74 -4.11 -6.15 6.31
C LEU A 74 -5.12 -6.10 7.45
N TYR A 75 -5.94 -5.05 7.46
CA TYR A 75 -7.16 -4.98 8.26
C TYR A 75 -8.38 -5.04 7.34
N LYS A 76 -9.26 -6.01 7.59
CA LYS A 76 -10.51 -6.17 6.86
C LYS A 76 -11.62 -5.36 7.56
N PRO A 77 -12.16 -4.30 6.94
CA PRO A 77 -13.34 -3.65 7.48
C PRO A 77 -14.51 -4.64 7.51
N ARG A 78 -15.30 -4.61 8.60
CA ARG A 78 -16.59 -5.31 8.64
C ARG A 78 -17.47 -4.76 7.51
N LYS A 79 -18.00 -5.64 6.65
CA LYS A 79 -19.06 -5.28 5.72
C LYS A 79 -20.25 -4.81 6.57
N ARG A 80 -20.74 -3.60 6.31
CA ARG A 80 -22.00 -3.11 6.88
C ARG A 80 -23.16 -3.87 6.30
#